data_AF-A0A6P5RKP4-F1
#
_entry.id   AF-A0A6P5RKP4-F1
#
_cell.length_a   1.000
_cell.length_b   1.000
_cell.length_c   1.000
_cell.angle_alpha   90.00
_cell.angle_beta   90.00
_cell.angle_gamma   90.00
#
_symmetry.space_group_name_H-M   'P 1'
#
loop_
_entity.id
_entity.type
_entity.pdbx_description
1 polymer ?
#
loop_
_entity_poly.entity_id
_entity_poly.type
_entity_poly.pdbx_seq_one_letter_code
_entity_poly.pdbx_strand_id
1 'polypeptide(L)'
;MGLSTAKEMGIEKIKIIGNSDLVLSQLQGSFAVKESTLAPYRTAAEKLVGSFKQVLLEHIPGVTNRYADALATLGSKISFTQEQPNITVIKRDVPAVEAMAQEELLEEKDWRKSVKESLIGGSNIKDLKDYVVIFSELYRRLPGGILTRCIGLTEAQRRL
;
A
#
# COMPACT_ATOMS: atom_id res chain seq x y z
N MET A 1 3.44 7.50 -14.42
CA MET A 1 3.55 8.12 -13.08
C MET A 1 2.85 7.22 -12.07
N GLY A 2 3.36 7.16 -10.84
CA GLY A 2 2.74 6.39 -9.75
C GLY A 2 1.74 7.23 -8.93
N LEU A 3 0.94 6.56 -8.10
CA LEU A 3 -0.09 7.19 -7.26
C LEU A 3 0.50 8.14 -6.21
N SER A 4 1.63 7.79 -5.59
CA SER A 4 2.29 8.64 -4.59
C SER A 4 2.73 9.97 -5.19
N THR A 5 3.39 9.94 -6.35
CA THR A 5 3.81 11.14 -7.08
C THR A 5 2.60 11.98 -7.51
N ALA A 6 1.51 11.37 -7.97
CA ALA A 6 0.31 12.11 -8.33
C ALA A 6 -0.29 12.86 -7.13
N LYS A 7 -0.26 12.25 -5.94
CA LYS A 7 -0.69 12.89 -4.69
C LYS A 7 0.24 14.04 -4.29
N GLU A 8 1.55 13.86 -4.37
CA GLU A 8 2.55 14.90 -4.09
C GLU A 8 2.38 16.12 -5.02
N MET A 9 1.93 15.90 -6.25
CA MET A 9 1.62 16.95 -7.22
C MET A 9 0.27 17.65 -6.96
N GLY A 10 -0.47 17.27 -5.92
CA GLY A 10 -1.77 17.87 -5.59
C GLY A 10 -2.89 17.49 -6.56
N ILE A 11 -2.76 16.39 -7.30
CA ILE A 11 -3.80 15.93 -8.23
C ILE A 11 -5.01 15.44 -7.41
N GLU A 12 -6.19 15.97 -7.73
CA GLU A 12 -7.44 15.60 -7.03
C GLU A 12 -8.24 14.51 -7.76
N LYS A 13 -8.10 14.42 -9.09
CA LYS A 13 -8.84 13.49 -9.95
C LYS A 13 -7.86 12.67 -10.77
N ILE A 14 -7.96 11.35 -10.70
CA ILE A 14 -7.01 10.47 -11.35
C ILE A 14 -7.71 9.33 -12.11
N LYS A 15 -7.17 9.01 -13.29
CA LYS A 15 -7.50 7.80 -14.04
C LYS A 15 -6.31 6.84 -13.94
N ILE A 16 -6.50 5.71 -13.29
CA ILE A 16 -5.52 4.65 -13.14
C ILE A 16 -5.77 3.63 -14.25
N ILE A 17 -4.74 3.43 -15.06
CA ILE A 17 -4.79 2.52 -16.19
C ILE A 17 -3.83 1.36 -15.88
N GLY A 18 -4.35 0.14 -15.90
CA GLY A 18 -3.58 -1.07 -15.62
C GLY A 18 -3.86 -2.17 -16.64
N ASN A 19 -2.85 -3.01 -16.89
CA ASN A 19 -3.00 -4.21 -17.72
C ASN A 19 -3.30 -5.48 -16.91
N SER A 20 -3.26 -5.39 -15.57
CA SER A 20 -3.59 -6.47 -14.66
C SER A 20 -4.99 -6.30 -14.09
N ASP A 21 -5.93 -7.11 -14.58
CA ASP A 21 -7.29 -7.18 -14.05
C ASP A 21 -7.31 -7.52 -12.56
N LEU A 22 -6.41 -8.40 -12.11
CA LEU A 22 -6.29 -8.79 -10.71
C LEU A 22 -5.96 -7.58 -9.83
N VAL A 23 -4.95 -6.79 -10.21
CA VAL A 23 -4.54 -5.61 -9.43
C VAL A 23 -5.64 -4.56 -9.42
N LEU A 24 -6.27 -4.29 -10.58
CA LEU A 24 -7.38 -3.34 -10.64
C LEU A 24 -8.57 -3.79 -9.78
N SER A 25 -8.90 -5.08 -9.82
CA SER A 25 -10.00 -5.64 -9.03
C SER A 25 -9.70 -5.66 -7.53
N GLN A 26 -8.43 -5.81 -7.14
CA GLN A 26 -7.99 -5.65 -5.75
C GLN A 26 -8.05 -4.19 -5.29
N LEU A 27 -7.70 -3.24 -6.15
CA LEU A 27 -7.81 -1.80 -5.87
C LEU A 27 -9.27 -1.35 -5.73
N GLN A 28 -10.19 -1.97 -6.48
CA GLN A 28 -11.64 -1.75 -6.34
C GLN A 28 -12.21 -2.36 -5.06
N GLY A 29 -11.48 -3.25 -4.39
CA GLY A 29 -11.99 -4.04 -3.27
C GLY A 29 -12.81 -5.26 -3.67
N SER A 30 -12.99 -5.52 -4.97
CA SER A 30 -13.72 -6.66 -5.51
C SER A 30 -13.03 -8.01 -5.22
N PHE A 31 -11.70 -8.00 -5.07
CA PHE A 31 -10.90 -9.19 -4.80
C PHE A 31 -10.04 -9.02 -3.55
N ALA A 32 -9.97 -10.08 -2.74
CA ALA A 32 -9.08 -10.13 -1.59
C ALA A 32 -7.64 -10.52 -2.01
N VAL A 33 -6.66 -9.87 -1.40
CA VAL A 33 -5.24 -10.28 -1.47
C VAL A 33 -5.03 -11.40 -0.45
N LYS A 34 -4.66 -12.60 -0.93
CA LYS A 34 -4.43 -13.77 -0.08
C LYS A 34 -3.03 -13.81 0.53
N GLU A 35 -2.06 -13.19 -0.14
CA GLU A 35 -0.67 -13.18 0.30
C GLU A 35 -0.45 -12.13 1.39
N SER A 36 0.02 -12.56 2.57
CA SER A 36 0.24 -11.68 3.72
C SER A 36 1.30 -10.62 3.48
N THR A 37 2.33 -10.94 2.70
CA THR A 37 3.42 -10.02 2.31
C THR A 37 2.91 -8.81 1.53
N LEU A 38 1.78 -8.95 0.84
CA LEU A 38 1.13 -7.91 0.05
C LEU A 38 0.15 -7.06 0.87
N ALA A 39 -0.18 -7.44 2.10
CA ALA A 39 -1.11 -6.67 2.94
C ALA A 39 -0.68 -5.22 3.16
N PRO A 40 0.62 -4.90 3.39
CA PRO A 40 1.05 -3.51 3.50
C PRO A 40 0.90 -2.72 2.20
N TYR A 41 1.17 -3.34 1.05
CA TYR A 41 1.00 -2.71 -0.25
C TYR A 41 -0.47 -2.41 -0.54
N ARG A 42 -1.37 -3.34 -0.19
CA ARG A 42 -2.82 -3.14 -0.26
C ARG A 42 -3.25 -1.96 0.59
N THR A 43 -2.84 -1.92 1.86
CA THR A 43 -3.15 -0.81 2.77
C THR A 43 -2.69 0.53 2.19
N ALA A 44 -1.44 0.61 1.72
CA ALA A 44 -0.90 1.83 1.15
C ALA A 44 -1.65 2.27 -0.12
N ALA A 45 -2.00 1.31 -0.99
CA ALA A 45 -2.76 1.58 -2.19
C ALA A 45 -4.19 2.05 -1.89
N GLU A 46 -4.89 1.42 -0.94
CA GLU A 46 -6.22 1.85 -0.46
C GLU A 46 -6.16 3.28 0.08
N LYS A 47 -5.16 3.60 0.93
CA LYS A 47 -4.97 4.96 1.47
C LYS A 47 -4.68 5.99 0.38
N LEU A 48 -3.89 5.63 -0.64
CA LEU A 48 -3.62 6.52 -1.78
C LEU A 48 -4.87 6.76 -2.60
N VAL A 49 -5.56 5.70 -3.02
CA VAL A 49 -6.81 5.78 -3.80
C VAL A 49 -7.85 6.61 -3.06
N GLY A 50 -8.04 6.38 -1.75
CA GLY A 50 -8.96 7.15 -0.92
C GLY A 50 -8.57 8.62 -0.68
N SER A 51 -7.35 9.04 -1.05
CA SER A 51 -6.93 10.44 -0.92
C SER A 51 -7.30 11.32 -2.12
N PHE A 52 -7.72 10.72 -3.23
CA PHE A 52 -8.23 11.45 -4.40
C PHE A 52 -9.73 11.71 -4.28
N LYS A 53 -10.20 12.86 -4.78
CA LYS A 53 -11.64 13.18 -4.84
C LYS A 53 -12.38 12.33 -5.87
N GLN A 54 -11.70 11.94 -6.95
CA GLN A 54 -12.26 11.09 -7.99
C GLN A 54 -11.21 10.11 -8.51
N VAL A 55 -11.55 8.83 -8.54
CA VAL A 55 -10.70 7.77 -9.10
C VAL A 55 -11.48 7.02 -10.16
N LEU A 56 -10.88 6.89 -11.34
CA LEU A 56 -11.37 6.03 -12.42
C LEU A 56 -10.36 4.91 -12.62
N LEU A 57 -10.83 3.67 -12.67
CA LEU A 57 -10.00 2.50 -12.89
C LEU A 57 -10.37 1.94 -14.27
N GLU A 58 -9.39 1.84 -15.16
CA GLU A 58 -9.58 1.31 -16.51
C GLU A 58 -8.59 0.19 -16.76
N HIS A 59 -9.12 -0.95 -17.21
CA HIS A 59 -8.31 -2.01 -17.76
C HIS A 59 -8.02 -1.73 -19.23
N ILE A 60 -6.75 -1.88 -19.61
CA ILE A 60 -6.35 -1.88 -21.01
C ILE A 60 -5.55 -3.14 -21.34
N PRO A 61 -5.69 -3.71 -22.55
CA PRO A 61 -4.86 -4.84 -22.98
C PRO A 61 -3.37 -4.47 -22.89
N GLY A 62 -2.51 -5.39 -22.40
CA GLY A 62 -1.09 -5.11 -22.14
C GLY A 62 -0.34 -4.43 -23.29
N VAL A 63 -0.66 -4.78 -24.54
CA VAL A 63 -0.09 -4.16 -25.75
C VAL A 63 -0.28 -2.64 -25.86
N THR A 64 -1.25 -2.08 -25.14
CA THR A 64 -1.54 -0.65 -25.11
C THR A 64 -0.86 0.10 -23.96
N ASN A 65 -0.34 -0.59 -22.93
CA ASN A 65 0.35 0.01 -21.79
C ASN A 65 1.87 0.22 -22.04
N ARG A 66 2.23 0.55 -23.29
CA ARG A 66 3.62 0.54 -23.78
C ARG A 66 4.59 1.35 -22.93
N TYR A 67 4.15 2.47 -22.37
CA TYR A 67 5.00 3.37 -21.59
C TYR A 67 5.32 2.78 -20.21
N ALA A 68 4.32 2.25 -19.51
CA ALA A 68 4.55 1.61 -18.22
C ALA A 68 5.38 0.33 -18.39
N ASP A 69 5.10 -0.46 -19.43
CA ASP A 69 5.86 -1.69 -19.72
C ASP A 69 7.31 -1.39 -20.12
N ALA A 70 7.56 -0.32 -20.88
CA ALA A 70 8.91 0.14 -21.20
C ALA A 70 9.68 0.57 -19.94
N LEU A 71 9.03 1.29 -19.03
CA LEU A 71 9.63 1.70 -17.75
C LEU A 71 9.89 0.50 -16.83
N ALA A 72 8.96 -0.45 -16.75
CA ALA A 72 9.15 -1.68 -15.98
C ALA A 72 10.29 -2.53 -16.55
N THR A 73 10.35 -2.66 -17.86
CA THR A 73 11.44 -3.36 -18.56
C THR A 73 12.77 -2.68 -18.31
N LEU A 74 12.84 -1.34 -18.41
CA LEU A 74 14.04 -0.56 -18.09
C LEU A 74 14.49 -0.82 -16.65
N GLY A 75 13.57 -0.72 -15.68
CA GLY A 75 13.88 -0.99 -14.27
C GLY A 75 14.37 -2.42 -14.00
N SER A 76 13.88 -3.42 -14.76
CA SER A 76 14.32 -4.82 -14.63
C SER A 76 15.69 -5.12 -15.24
N LYS A 77 16.08 -4.34 -16.27
CA LYS A 77 17.32 -4.57 -17.04
C LYS A 77 18.45 -3.62 -16.67
N ILE A 78 18.17 -2.58 -15.90
CA ILE A 78 19.19 -1.59 -15.56
C ILE A 78 20.19 -2.18 -14.56
N SER A 79 21.48 -2.06 -14.89
CA SER A 79 22.56 -2.29 -13.94
C SER A 79 22.94 -0.95 -13.33
N PHE A 80 22.84 -0.83 -12.00
CA PHE A 80 23.16 0.40 -11.25
C PHE A 80 24.67 0.65 -11.09
N THR A 81 25.50 -0.05 -11.86
CA THR A 81 26.98 0.00 -11.77
C THR A 81 27.60 1.10 -12.63
N GLN A 82 26.86 1.71 -13.56
CA GLN A 82 27.36 2.77 -14.43
C GLN A 82 26.30 3.85 -14.65
N GLU A 83 26.71 5.12 -14.61
CA GLU A 83 25.85 6.25 -14.96
C GLU A 83 25.49 6.20 -16.46
N GLN A 84 24.19 6.25 -16.77
CA GLN A 84 23.73 6.31 -18.16
C GLN A 84 23.62 7.78 -18.61
N PRO A 85 24.17 8.14 -19.79
CA PRO A 85 24.40 9.55 -20.15
C PRO A 85 23.14 10.40 -20.35
N ASN A 86 21.97 9.77 -20.55
CA ASN A 86 20.73 10.48 -20.92
C ASN A 86 19.56 10.24 -19.95
N ILE A 87 19.73 9.41 -18.92
CA ILE A 87 18.63 9.03 -18.01
C ILE A 87 19.19 8.95 -16.59
N THR A 88 18.69 9.79 -15.69
CA THR A 88 18.96 9.67 -14.25
C THR A 88 18.04 8.63 -13.65
N VAL A 89 18.60 7.57 -13.09
CA VAL A 89 17.84 6.56 -12.34
C VAL A 89 18.24 6.61 -10.88
N ILE A 90 17.25 6.86 -10.02
CA ILE A 90 17.43 6.92 -8.58
C ILE A 90 16.88 5.62 -7.98
N LYS A 91 17.78 4.81 -7.43
CA LYS A 91 17.39 3.65 -6.62
C LYS A 91 17.00 4.13 -5.22
N ARG A 92 15.88 3.66 -4.70
CA ARG A 92 15.53 3.84 -3.29
C ARG A 92 15.99 2.61 -2.51
N ASP A 93 16.63 2.85 -1.37
CA ASP A 93 17.14 1.77 -0.50
C ASP A 93 16.05 1.11 0.34
N VAL A 94 14.92 1.81 0.52
CA VAL A 94 13.74 1.32 1.23
C VAL A 94 12.58 1.03 0.28
N PRO A 95 11.73 0.02 0.57
CA PRO A 95 10.49 -0.21 -0.17
C PRO A 95 9.57 1.01 -0.17
N ALA A 96 8.82 1.20 -1.26
CA ALA A 96 7.90 2.33 -1.38
C ALA A 96 6.85 2.37 -0.26
N VAL A 97 6.37 1.20 0.18
CA VAL A 97 5.39 1.08 1.26
C VAL A 97 5.94 1.51 2.62
N GLU A 98 7.24 1.26 2.86
CA GLU A 98 7.92 1.67 4.09
C GLU A 98 8.18 3.18 4.08
N ALA A 99 8.66 3.72 2.96
CA ALA A 99 8.84 5.17 2.79
C ALA A 99 7.53 5.98 2.96
N MET A 100 6.39 5.34 2.71
CA MET A 100 5.07 5.92 2.90
C MET A 100 4.49 5.72 4.31
N ALA A 101 5.10 4.88 5.12
CA ALA A 101 4.64 4.60 6.47
C ALA A 101 4.78 5.87 7.32
N GLN A 102 3.66 6.41 7.75
CA GLN A 102 3.62 7.51 8.71
C GLN A 102 3.09 6.96 10.04
N GLU A 103 3.68 7.41 11.14
CA GLU A 103 3.05 7.19 12.44
C GLU A 103 1.68 7.86 12.45
N GLU A 104 0.65 7.04 12.45
CA GLU A 104 -0.71 7.52 12.57
C GLU A 104 -0.90 8.04 14.00
N LEU A 105 -1.23 9.34 14.14
CA LEU A 105 -1.66 9.92 15.40
C LEU A 105 -3.01 9.31 15.79
N LEU A 106 -2.94 8.22 16.55
CA LEU A 106 -4.11 7.54 17.08
C LEU A 106 -4.74 8.36 18.20
N GLU A 107 -6.06 8.54 18.15
CA GLU A 107 -6.81 9.13 19.25
C GLU A 107 -6.60 8.32 20.54
N GLU A 108 -6.65 8.99 21.70
CA GLU A 108 -6.40 8.35 22.99
C GLU A 108 -7.39 7.20 23.29
N LYS A 109 -8.60 7.27 22.73
CA LYS A 109 -9.64 6.24 22.86
C LYS A 109 -9.53 5.13 21.80
N ASP A 110 -8.58 5.21 20.87
CA ASP A 110 -8.41 4.18 19.85
C ASP A 110 -7.71 2.94 20.46
N TRP A 111 -8.43 1.84 20.51
CA TRP A 111 -7.96 0.56 21.04
C TRP A 111 -6.65 0.07 20.40
N ARG A 112 -6.38 0.46 19.14
CA ARG A 112 -5.15 0.08 18.43
C ARG A 112 -3.90 0.62 19.11
N LYS A 113 -4.00 1.77 19.81
CA LYS A 113 -2.89 2.39 20.52
C LYS A 113 -2.39 1.48 21.65
N SER A 114 -3.29 1.04 22.52
CA SER A 114 -2.99 0.12 23.61
C SER A 114 -2.40 -1.21 23.12
N VAL A 115 -2.91 -1.75 22.00
CA VAL A 115 -2.39 -2.99 21.40
C VAL A 115 -0.97 -2.80 20.84
N LYS A 116 -0.71 -1.70 20.12
CA LYS A 116 0.63 -1.39 19.61
C LYS A 116 1.64 -1.22 20.76
N GLU A 117 1.27 -0.47 21.79
CA GLU A 117 2.11 -0.27 22.98
C GLU A 117 2.40 -1.60 23.69
N SER A 118 1.40 -2.48 23.82
CA SER A 118 1.57 -3.80 24.44
C SER A 118 2.48 -4.73 23.62
N LEU A 119 2.37 -4.70 22.29
CA LEU A 119 3.23 -5.47 21.38
C LEU A 119 4.69 -4.99 21.43
N ILE A 120 4.93 -3.68 21.53
CA ILE A 120 6.28 -3.11 21.67
C ILE A 120 6.86 -3.41 23.06
N GLY A 121 6.05 -3.28 24.11
CA GLY A 121 6.44 -3.51 25.49
C GLY A 121 6.53 -5.00 25.89
N GLY A 122 6.26 -5.93 24.98
CA GLY A 122 6.35 -7.38 25.23
C GLY A 122 5.35 -7.91 26.28
N SER A 123 4.32 -7.14 26.61
CA SER A 123 3.34 -7.48 27.64
C SER A 123 2.21 -8.34 27.08
N ASN A 124 1.87 -9.42 27.77
CA ASN A 124 0.69 -10.26 27.52
C ASN A 124 0.57 -10.84 26.09
N ILE A 125 1.66 -11.45 25.60
CA ILE A 125 1.78 -12.01 24.23
C ILE A 125 0.74 -13.10 23.91
N LYS A 126 0.19 -13.79 24.92
CA LYS A 126 -0.77 -14.89 24.69
C LYS A 126 -2.06 -14.41 24.00
N ASP A 127 -2.58 -13.27 24.42
CA ASP A 127 -3.83 -12.70 23.88
C ASP A 127 -3.60 -11.90 22.60
N LEU A 128 -2.34 -11.52 22.33
CA LEU A 128 -1.94 -10.69 21.19
C LEU A 128 -1.21 -11.46 20.08
N LYS A 129 -1.11 -12.79 20.16
CA LYS A 129 -0.38 -13.65 19.21
C LYS A 129 -0.81 -13.49 17.74
N ASP A 130 -2.08 -13.14 17.55
CA ASP A 130 -2.69 -12.96 16.24
C ASP A 130 -2.48 -11.55 15.68
N TYR A 131 -1.84 -10.64 16.43
CA TYR A 131 -1.58 -9.28 15.97
C TYR A 131 -0.12 -9.10 15.56
N VAL A 132 0.10 -8.25 14.56
CA VAL A 132 1.43 -7.86 14.09
C VAL A 132 1.42 -6.41 13.63
N VAL A 133 2.48 -5.68 13.94
CA VAL A 133 2.71 -4.33 13.40
C VAL A 133 3.66 -4.44 12.21
N ILE A 134 3.26 -3.89 11.06
CA ILE A 134 4.08 -3.85 9.84
C ILE A 134 4.02 -2.43 9.30
N PHE A 135 5.17 -1.77 9.15
CA PHE A 135 5.27 -0.39 8.66
C PHE A 135 4.29 0.56 9.37
N SER A 136 4.34 0.56 10.72
CA SER A 136 3.49 1.38 11.59
C SER A 136 1.99 1.07 11.56
N GLU A 137 1.54 0.09 10.77
CA GLU A 137 0.14 -0.36 10.68
C GLU A 137 -0.10 -1.62 11.50
N LEU A 138 -1.23 -1.69 12.20
CA LEU A 138 -1.63 -2.86 12.97
C LEU A 138 -2.45 -3.81 12.10
N TYR A 139 -2.05 -5.08 12.07
CA TYR A 139 -2.76 -6.15 11.36
C TYR A 139 -3.17 -7.25 12.31
N ARG A 140 -4.27 -7.92 11.97
CA ARG A 140 -4.68 -9.19 12.57
C ARG A 140 -4.45 -10.33 11.56
N ARG A 141 -3.82 -11.40 12.03
CA ARG A 141 -3.64 -12.69 11.36
C ARG A 141 -4.94 -13.47 11.47
N LEU A 142 -5.48 -13.87 10.33
CA LEU A 142 -6.63 -14.76 10.23
C LEU A 142 -6.19 -16.19 9.92
N PRO A 143 -7.05 -17.19 10.17
CA PRO A 143 -6.83 -18.55 9.68
C PRO A 143 -6.52 -18.54 8.17
N GLY A 144 -5.53 -19.33 7.76
CA GLY A 144 -5.04 -19.32 6.38
C GLY A 144 -3.95 -18.27 6.09
N GLY A 145 -3.45 -17.57 7.12
CA GLY A 145 -2.30 -16.68 7.01
C GLY A 145 -2.61 -15.30 6.45
N ILE A 146 -3.89 -14.97 6.22
CA ILE A 146 -4.31 -13.68 5.68
C ILE A 146 -4.10 -12.59 6.74
N LEU A 147 -3.56 -11.44 6.32
CA LEU A 147 -3.44 -10.26 7.16
C LEU A 147 -4.52 -9.24 6.79
N THR A 148 -5.33 -8.86 7.78
CA THR A 148 -6.32 -7.79 7.65
C THR A 148 -5.92 -6.61 8.51
N ARG A 149 -5.94 -5.40 7.93
CA ARG A 149 -5.62 -4.19 8.69
C ARG A 149 -6.68 -3.91 9.74
N CYS A 150 -6.22 -3.60 10.95
CA CYS A 150 -7.08 -3.15 12.04
C CYS A 150 -7.46 -1.68 11.81
N ILE A 151 -8.77 -1.40 11.78
CA ILE A 151 -9.32 -0.06 11.62
C ILE A 151 -9.86 0.46 12.96
N GLY A 152 -9.73 1.77 13.17
CA GLY A 152 -10.32 2.46 14.32
C GLY A 152 -11.83 2.66 14.15
N LEU A 153 -12.52 3.04 15.24
CA LEU A 153 -13.97 3.27 15.23
C LEU A 153 -14.38 4.36 14.22
N THR A 154 -13.66 5.48 14.21
CA THR A 154 -13.91 6.60 13.29
C THR A 154 -13.74 6.19 11.83
N GLU A 155 -12.76 5.35 11.52
CA GLU A 155 -12.57 4.84 10.17
C GLU A 155 -13.66 3.84 9.78
N ALA A 156 -14.05 2.94 10.70
CA ALA A 156 -15.13 1.99 10.46
C ALA A 156 -16.46 2.70 10.13
N GLN A 157 -16.77 3.79 10.84
CA GLN A 157 -17.97 4.60 10.59
C GLN A 157 -17.98 5.26 9.20
N ARG A 158 -16.82 5.61 8.63
CA ARG A 158 -16.75 6.18 7.27
C ARG A 158 -16.95 5.15 6.16
N ARG A 159 -16.81 3.86 6.48
CA ARG A 159 -16.91 2.74 5.52
C ARG A 159 -18.30 2.09 5.53
N LEU A 160 -19.17 2.47 6.46
CA LEU A 160 -20.58 2.05 6.55
C LEU A 160 -21.47 3.07 5.84
#